data_AF-A0A5C8T4Y6-F1
#
_entry.id   AF-A0A5C8T4Y6-F1
#
_cell.length_a   1.000
_cell.length_b   1.000
_cell.length_c   1.000
_cell.angle_alpha   90.00
_cell.angle_beta   90.00
_cell.angle_gamma   90.00
#
_symmetry.space_group_name_H-M   'P 1'
#
loop_
_entity.id
_entity.type
_entity.pdbx_description
1 polymer ?
#
loop_
_entity_poly.entity_id
_entity_poly.type
_entity_poly.pdbx_seq_one_letter_code
_entity_poly.pdbx_strand_id
1 'polypeptide(L)'
;MALPAIVLASSEASAHVKWFCAFDVAGQPRGLEQVLCLDFEWLVGLSILCLMFGCLAEGTPLGTALLNALDRVTTRVRADTGLLVRATLGFFFVSLWTMGGIILTPELKTDAAWIPWFQLALATCLIWHRTLPLAGAGIVVLFGYATWCYGAFHLADYPVFLGVAAYLILTGLNRTLYGIRPLDVVRAAAAVTLMWASVEKWAYPEWTAPLLAAKPEMTFGASPELFMKAAGVVEFTLAFALIWTPLVRRTAAIILAAIFVSAVFEFGKVDAIGHSGIIVVLVAIAADDARIAVRRRDVALAPAYYTVALTGFLTLYYVGHAAMYGALFSAHVI
;
A
#
# COMPACT_ATOMS: atom_id res chain seq x y z
N MET A 1 -15.05 -1.89 42.47
CA MET A 1 -14.03 -0.91 42.05
C MET A 1 -13.98 -0.95 40.53
N ALA A 2 -14.66 0.01 39.91
CA ALA A 2 -14.91 0.05 38.47
C ALA A 2 -13.74 0.70 37.72
N LEU A 3 -13.34 0.09 36.60
CA LEU A 3 -12.40 0.66 35.64
C LEU A 3 -12.99 1.92 34.99
N PRO A 4 -12.18 2.95 34.69
CA PRO A 4 -12.65 4.07 33.90
C PRO A 4 -12.74 3.65 32.42
N ALA A 5 -13.98 3.55 31.95
CA ALA A 5 -14.31 3.64 30.53
C ALA A 5 -14.05 5.08 30.07
N ILE A 6 -12.88 5.31 29.47
CA ILE A 6 -12.62 6.49 28.65
C ILE A 6 -12.09 5.96 27.31
N VAL A 7 -13.02 5.57 26.45
CA VAL A 7 -12.84 5.53 25.00
C VAL A 7 -13.71 6.66 24.48
N LEU A 8 -13.18 7.88 24.51
CA LEU A 8 -13.87 9.06 24.00
C LEU A 8 -12.98 9.72 22.94
N ALA A 9 -13.54 9.80 21.74
CA ALA A 9 -13.11 10.53 20.55
C ALA A 9 -11.82 10.02 19.87
N SER A 10 -11.98 9.10 18.93
CA SER A 10 -11.04 8.95 17.81
C SER A 10 -11.21 10.18 16.90
N SER A 11 -10.19 11.04 16.86
CA SER A 11 -10.15 12.19 15.97
C SER A 11 -9.90 11.78 14.52
N GLU A 12 -10.54 12.49 13.60
CA GLU A 12 -10.32 12.48 12.14
C GLU A 12 -8.80 12.59 11.79
N ALA A 13 -8.16 11.50 11.32
CA ALA A 13 -6.93 11.55 10.50
C ALA A 13 -6.77 10.34 9.53
N SER A 14 -5.86 10.39 8.53
CA SER A 14 -6.18 10.68 7.11
C SER A 14 -5.27 10.04 6.00
N ALA A 15 -5.34 8.79 5.51
CA ALA A 15 -4.58 8.27 4.30
C ALA A 15 -4.80 8.69 2.78
N HIS A 16 -3.73 9.16 2.14
CA HIS A 16 -3.47 9.29 0.69
C HIS A 16 -4.15 10.41 -0.11
N VAL A 17 -5.46 10.32 -0.39
CA VAL A 17 -6.25 11.54 -0.62
C VAL A 17 -6.47 12.23 0.71
N LYS A 18 -6.61 11.42 1.75
CA LYS A 18 -6.84 11.91 3.08
C LYS A 18 -5.59 12.78 3.52
N TRP A 19 -4.36 12.65 2.97
CA TRP A 19 -3.29 13.67 3.24
C TRP A 19 -3.67 15.09 2.82
N PHE A 20 -4.59 15.22 1.86
CA PHE A 20 -5.01 16.45 1.21
C PHE A 20 -6.46 16.86 1.51
N CYS A 21 -7.30 15.94 1.98
CA CYS A 21 -8.74 16.15 2.17
C CYS A 21 -9.22 15.58 3.51
N ALA A 22 -10.26 16.18 4.08
CA ALA A 22 -10.95 15.62 5.23
C ALA A 22 -11.66 14.32 4.86
N PHE A 23 -11.79 13.43 5.82
CA PHE A 23 -12.28 12.06 5.66
C PHE A 23 -12.66 11.54 7.07
N ASP A 24 -13.51 10.53 7.12
CA ASP A 24 -13.99 9.95 8.38
C ASP A 24 -14.05 8.43 8.22
N VAL A 25 -13.09 7.73 8.83
CA VAL A 25 -12.98 6.26 8.79
C VAL A 25 -14.11 5.56 9.55
N ALA A 26 -14.78 6.24 10.49
CA ALA A 26 -15.94 5.70 11.20
C ALA A 26 -17.26 5.99 10.46
N GLY A 27 -17.23 6.85 9.44
CA GLY A 27 -18.36 7.16 8.58
C GLY A 27 -18.84 5.90 7.86
N GLN A 28 -20.14 5.82 7.56
CA GLN A 28 -20.68 4.62 6.90
C GLN A 28 -20.15 4.51 5.47
N PRO A 29 -19.54 3.37 5.09
CA PRO A 29 -19.11 3.15 3.72
C PRO A 29 -20.33 3.07 2.81
N ARG A 30 -20.16 3.49 1.56
CA ARG A 30 -21.15 3.29 0.52
C ARG A 30 -21.54 1.80 0.42
N GLY A 31 -22.83 1.51 0.29
CA GLY A 31 -23.34 0.15 0.18
C GLY A 31 -22.75 -0.61 -1.01
N LEU A 32 -22.53 -1.92 -0.82
CA LEU A 32 -21.92 -2.79 -1.84
C LEU A 32 -22.74 -2.83 -3.14
N GLU A 33 -24.05 -2.64 -3.08
CA GLU A 33 -24.94 -2.55 -4.25
C GLU A 33 -24.63 -1.35 -5.14
N GLN A 34 -24.04 -0.29 -4.59
CA GLN A 34 -23.62 0.89 -5.35
C GLN A 34 -22.18 0.77 -5.85
N VAL A 35 -21.36 -0.05 -5.18
CA VAL A 35 -19.98 -0.35 -5.60
C VAL A 35 -19.97 -1.39 -6.71
N LEU A 36 -20.67 -2.51 -6.52
CA LEU A 36 -20.77 -3.65 -7.44
C LEU A 36 -21.82 -3.38 -8.52
N CYS A 37 -21.69 -2.26 -9.21
CA CYS A 37 -22.55 -1.87 -10.32
C CYS A 37 -21.97 -2.33 -11.66
N LEU A 38 -22.75 -2.21 -12.74
CA LEU A 38 -22.36 -2.68 -14.08
C LEU A 38 -21.00 -2.11 -14.55
N ASP A 39 -20.74 -0.81 -14.34
CA ASP A 39 -19.45 -0.21 -14.69
C ASP A 39 -18.27 -0.86 -13.95
N PHE A 40 -18.45 -1.17 -12.67
CA PHE A 40 -17.44 -1.85 -11.86
C PHE A 40 -17.19 -3.26 -12.37
N GLU A 41 -18.24 -4.01 -12.68
CA GLU A 41 -18.13 -5.37 -13.22
C GLU A 41 -17.40 -5.39 -14.57
N TRP A 42 -17.69 -4.42 -15.45
CA TRP A 42 -16.96 -4.27 -16.73
C TRP A 42 -15.49 -3.93 -16.52
N LEU A 43 -15.17 -3.01 -15.62
CA LEU A 43 -13.80 -2.64 -15.30
C LEU A 43 -13.01 -3.82 -14.72
N VAL A 44 -13.64 -4.60 -13.82
CA VAL A 44 -13.05 -5.81 -13.24
C VAL A 44 -12.86 -6.87 -14.31
N GLY A 45 -13.87 -7.12 -15.16
CA GLY A 45 -13.78 -8.05 -16.27
C GLY A 45 -12.63 -7.72 -17.23
N LEU A 46 -12.52 -6.45 -17.63
CA LEU A 46 -11.41 -5.95 -18.46
C LEU A 46 -10.06 -6.15 -17.76
N SER A 47 -9.98 -5.84 -16.47
CA SER A 47 -8.73 -5.97 -15.70
C SER A 47 -8.26 -7.43 -15.59
N ILE A 48 -9.20 -8.36 -15.36
CA ILE A 48 -8.92 -9.80 -15.38
C ILE A 48 -8.44 -10.24 -16.77
N LEU A 49 -9.07 -9.77 -17.84
CA LEU A 49 -8.64 -10.07 -19.21
C LEU A 49 -7.22 -9.56 -19.48
N CYS A 50 -6.90 -8.33 -19.07
CA CYS A 50 -5.56 -7.77 -19.18
C CYS A 50 -4.53 -8.58 -18.37
N LEU A 51 -4.88 -8.98 -17.15
CA LEU A 51 -4.04 -9.83 -16.30
C LEU A 51 -3.76 -11.18 -16.95
N MET A 52 -4.79 -11.86 -17.46
CA MET A 52 -4.66 -13.13 -18.18
C MET A 52 -3.80 -12.97 -19.44
N PHE A 53 -4.00 -11.90 -20.20
CA PHE A 53 -3.18 -11.59 -21.37
C PHE A 53 -1.70 -11.43 -20.99
N GLY A 54 -1.39 -10.69 -19.92
CA GLY A 54 -0.03 -10.56 -19.40
C GLY A 54 0.60 -11.90 -19.04
N CYS A 55 -0.15 -12.78 -18.38
CA CYS A 55 0.31 -14.12 -18.03
C CYS A 55 0.55 -15.01 -19.27
N LEU A 56 -0.33 -14.93 -20.28
CA LEU A 56 -0.17 -15.64 -21.55
C LEU A 56 1.07 -15.16 -22.29
N ALA A 57 1.26 -13.84 -22.39
CA ALA A 57 2.40 -13.22 -23.04
C ALA A 57 3.72 -13.63 -22.37
N GLU A 58 3.75 -13.73 -21.03
CA GLU A 58 4.91 -14.18 -20.28
C GLU A 58 5.38 -15.59 -20.67
N GLY A 59 4.45 -16.51 -20.95
CA GLY A 59 4.74 -17.88 -21.39
C GLY A 59 5.26 -18.02 -22.82
N THR A 60 5.47 -16.92 -23.54
CA THR A 60 5.95 -16.91 -24.93
C THR A 60 7.43 -16.51 -25.03
N PRO A 61 8.08 -16.67 -26.21
CA PRO A 61 9.42 -16.12 -26.44
C PRO A 61 9.51 -14.60 -26.21
N LEU A 62 8.43 -13.86 -26.46
CA LEU A 62 8.35 -12.42 -26.17
C LEU A 62 8.47 -12.16 -24.67
N GLY A 63 7.73 -12.90 -23.84
CA GLY A 63 7.81 -12.80 -22.38
C GLY A 63 9.22 -13.06 -21.84
N THR A 64 9.89 -14.09 -22.38
CA THR A 64 11.29 -14.39 -22.04
C THR A 64 12.23 -13.25 -22.46
N ALA A 65 12.05 -12.69 -23.66
CA ALA A 65 12.85 -11.56 -24.13
C ALA A 65 12.65 -10.30 -23.27
N LEU A 66 11.41 -10.02 -22.86
CA LEU A 66 11.07 -8.90 -21.97
C LEU A 66 11.71 -9.08 -20.59
N LEU A 67 11.61 -10.26 -19.98
CA LEU A 67 12.27 -10.55 -18.69
C LEU A 67 13.80 -10.40 -18.79
N ASN A 68 14.42 -10.89 -19.87
CA ASN A 68 15.86 -10.72 -20.10
C ASN A 68 16.24 -9.24 -20.31
N ALA A 69 15.39 -8.45 -20.98
CA ALA A 69 15.60 -7.02 -21.15
C ALA A 69 15.50 -6.29 -19.79
N LEU A 70 14.47 -6.59 -19.01
CA LEU A 70 14.31 -6.04 -17.66
C LEU A 70 15.49 -6.41 -16.77
N ASP A 71 15.95 -7.66 -16.76
CA ASP A 71 17.11 -8.08 -15.97
C ASP A 71 18.37 -7.26 -16.29
N ARG A 72 18.63 -7.02 -17.58
CA ARG A 72 19.76 -6.20 -18.03
C ARG A 72 19.62 -4.75 -17.57
N VAL A 73 18.46 -4.13 -17.80
CA VAL A 73 18.23 -2.72 -17.47
C VAL A 73 18.25 -2.48 -15.95
N THR A 74 17.74 -3.43 -15.15
CA THR A 74 17.64 -3.27 -13.70
C THR A 74 18.82 -3.88 -12.92
N THR A 75 19.88 -4.35 -13.59
CA THR A 75 21.00 -5.03 -12.91
C THR A 75 21.64 -4.16 -11.81
N ARG A 76 21.86 -2.87 -12.07
CA ARG A 76 22.45 -1.96 -11.07
C ARG A 76 21.50 -1.72 -9.89
N VAL A 77 20.22 -1.48 -10.19
CA VAL A 77 19.15 -1.30 -9.18
C VAL A 77 19.04 -2.54 -8.30
N ARG A 78 19.10 -3.74 -8.88
CA ARG A 78 19.07 -5.01 -8.15
C ARG A 78 20.27 -5.14 -7.20
N ALA A 79 21.48 -4.87 -7.71
CA ALA A 79 22.70 -4.94 -6.90
C ALA A 79 22.69 -3.94 -5.72
N ASP A 80 22.10 -2.75 -5.94
CA ASP A 80 22.06 -1.70 -4.93
C ASP A 80 20.74 -1.64 -4.14
N THR A 81 19.84 -2.62 -4.30
CA THR A 81 18.48 -2.57 -3.69
C THR A 81 18.53 -2.30 -2.18
N GLY A 82 19.44 -2.96 -1.45
CA GLY A 82 19.60 -2.73 -0.02
C GLY A 82 20.05 -1.30 0.31
N LEU A 83 20.93 -0.70 -0.51
CA LEU A 83 21.36 0.69 -0.34
C LEU A 83 20.24 1.66 -0.69
N LEU A 84 19.51 1.43 -1.79
CA LEU A 84 18.38 2.25 -2.21
C LEU A 84 17.30 2.31 -1.12
N VAL A 85 16.88 1.15 -0.60
CA VAL A 85 15.90 1.08 0.50
C VAL A 85 16.38 1.89 1.72
N ARG A 86 17.63 1.71 2.13
CA ARG A 86 18.19 2.42 3.30
C ARG A 86 18.30 3.93 3.08
N ALA A 87 18.75 4.35 1.90
CA ALA A 87 18.88 5.77 1.55
C ALA A 87 17.50 6.45 1.49
N THR A 88 16.53 5.82 0.84
CA THR A 88 15.17 6.36 0.74
C THR A 88 14.46 6.39 2.09
N LEU A 89 14.59 5.35 2.92
CA LEU A 89 14.04 5.37 4.28
C LEU A 89 14.77 6.37 5.19
N GLY A 90 16.07 6.59 4.99
CA GLY A 90 16.82 7.66 5.66
C GLY A 90 16.26 9.04 5.31
N PHE A 91 16.07 9.31 4.01
CA PHE A 91 15.39 10.52 3.53
C PHE A 91 14.00 10.67 4.15
N PHE A 92 13.20 9.61 4.15
CA PHE A 92 11.86 9.59 4.72
C PHE A 92 11.88 9.98 6.20
N PHE A 93 12.63 9.28 7.04
CA PHE A 93 12.65 9.55 8.49
C PHE A 93 13.24 10.92 8.85
N VAL A 94 14.27 11.39 8.13
CA VAL A 94 14.80 12.75 8.33
C VAL A 94 13.75 13.80 7.94
N SER A 95 12.99 13.55 6.88
CA SER A 95 11.91 14.45 6.45
C SER A 95 10.78 14.50 7.50
N LEU A 96 10.38 13.34 8.05
CA LEU A 96 9.39 13.28 9.13
C LEU A 96 9.87 13.97 10.42
N TRP A 97 11.15 13.80 10.77
CA TRP A 97 11.75 14.52 11.89
C TRP A 97 11.68 16.04 11.68
N THR A 98 12.02 16.50 10.48
CA THR A 98 12.01 17.94 10.13
C THR A 98 10.60 18.53 10.15
N MET A 99 9.60 17.78 9.66
CA MET A 99 8.21 18.23 9.69
C MET A 99 7.63 18.25 11.11
N GLY A 100 8.04 17.30 11.96
CA GLY A 100 7.53 17.17 13.33
C GLY A 100 6.06 16.73 13.39
N GLY A 101 5.65 16.24 14.56
CA GLY A 101 4.24 15.93 14.87
C GLY A 101 3.57 14.89 13.96
N ILE A 102 4.35 13.99 13.35
CA ILE A 102 3.88 12.97 12.40
C ILE A 102 4.47 11.61 12.78
N ILE A 103 3.61 10.58 12.81
CA ILE A 103 3.96 9.17 13.04
C ILE A 103 3.94 8.43 11.70
N LEU A 104 5.10 8.07 11.17
CA LEU A 104 5.28 7.34 9.89
C LEU A 104 4.73 8.04 8.65
N THR A 105 3.48 8.48 8.60
CA THR A 105 2.84 9.00 7.39
C THR A 105 2.14 10.33 7.67
N PRO A 106 2.14 11.32 6.74
CA PRO A 106 1.83 12.73 7.01
C PRO A 106 0.53 13.03 7.79
N GLU A 107 -0.59 12.47 7.39
CA GLU A 107 -1.32 11.55 8.26
C GLU A 107 -1.50 11.69 9.76
N LEU A 108 -0.77 10.78 10.41
CA LEU A 108 -0.96 10.31 11.75
C LEU A 108 -0.26 11.33 12.64
N LYS A 109 -1.01 12.38 12.99
CA LYS A 109 -0.55 13.48 13.81
C LYS A 109 -0.28 13.04 15.26
N THR A 110 0.60 13.78 15.93
CA THR A 110 0.87 13.57 17.35
C THR A 110 1.51 14.79 17.98
N ASP A 111 1.16 15.05 19.25
CA ASP A 111 1.84 16.05 20.07
C ASP A 111 3.00 15.46 20.88
N ALA A 112 3.26 14.15 20.73
CA ALA A 112 4.31 13.47 21.46
C ALA A 112 5.70 13.90 20.97
N ALA A 113 6.36 14.74 21.77
CA ALA A 113 7.66 15.33 21.44
C ALA A 113 8.79 14.31 21.18
N TRP A 114 8.65 13.07 21.65
CA TRP A 114 9.65 12.01 21.43
C TRP A 114 9.61 11.42 20.02
N ILE A 115 8.48 11.53 19.29
CA ILE A 115 8.27 10.87 17.99
C ILE A 115 9.25 11.38 16.91
N PRO A 116 9.44 12.70 16.70
CA PRO A 116 10.39 13.18 15.70
C PRO A 116 11.83 12.71 15.99
N TRP A 117 12.26 12.76 17.25
CA TRP A 117 13.60 12.32 17.67
C TRP A 117 13.78 10.81 17.50
N PHE A 118 12.74 10.03 17.77
CA PHE A 118 12.77 8.60 17.55
C PHE A 118 12.92 8.28 16.05
N GLN A 119 12.17 8.94 15.18
CA GLN A 119 12.33 8.78 13.72
C GLN A 119 13.73 9.18 13.25
N LEU A 120 14.33 10.26 13.78
CA LEU A 120 15.73 10.60 13.49
C LEU A 120 16.72 9.51 13.95
N ALA A 121 16.48 8.90 15.11
CA ALA A 121 17.28 7.78 15.58
C ALA A 121 17.14 6.56 14.65
N LEU A 122 15.95 6.28 14.11
CA LEU A 122 15.76 5.23 13.09
C LEU A 122 16.53 5.57 11.81
N ALA A 123 16.52 6.82 11.36
CA ALA A 123 17.32 7.26 10.22
C ALA A 123 18.82 6.98 10.42
N THR A 124 19.33 7.24 11.63
CA THR A 124 20.73 6.98 12.00
C THR A 124 21.02 5.47 12.01
N CYS A 125 20.08 4.65 12.50
CA CYS A 125 20.20 3.19 12.46
C CYS A 125 20.27 2.62 11.04
N LEU A 126 19.84 3.35 10.01
CA LEU A 126 19.94 2.91 8.61
C LEU A 126 21.36 3.07 8.03
N ILE A 127 22.27 3.80 8.70
CA ILE A 127 23.65 4.03 8.23
C ILE A 127 24.50 2.76 8.27
N TRP A 128 24.27 1.86 9.23
CA TRP A 128 25.01 0.61 9.33
C TRP A 128 24.11 -0.60 9.11
N HIS A 129 24.63 -1.59 8.39
CA HIS A 129 23.91 -2.83 8.14
C HIS A 129 23.55 -3.60 9.43
N ARG A 130 24.43 -3.53 10.44
CA ARG A 130 24.21 -4.20 11.74
C ARG A 130 23.06 -3.62 12.55
N THR A 131 22.67 -2.37 12.29
CA THR A 131 21.62 -1.67 13.04
C THR A 131 20.26 -1.69 12.32
N LEU A 132 20.15 -2.32 11.15
CA LEU A 132 18.87 -2.46 10.44
C LEU A 132 17.79 -3.17 11.26
N PRO A 133 18.08 -4.22 12.07
CA PRO A 133 17.06 -4.83 12.90
C PRO A 133 16.49 -3.87 13.95
N LEU A 134 17.31 -2.94 14.46
CA LEU A 134 16.83 -1.89 15.39
C LEU A 134 15.92 -0.89 14.67
N ALA A 135 16.29 -0.48 13.45
CA ALA A 135 15.43 0.38 12.63
C ALA A 135 14.08 -0.29 12.34
N GLY A 136 14.09 -1.56 11.95
CA GLY A 136 12.85 -2.32 11.71
C GLY A 136 12.01 -2.50 12.97
N ALA A 137 12.62 -2.83 14.12
CA ALA A 137 11.90 -2.89 15.40
C ALA A 137 11.30 -1.54 15.78
N GLY A 138 11.99 -0.44 15.52
CA GLY A 138 11.47 0.91 15.73
C GLY A 138 10.27 1.24 14.84
N ILE A 139 10.24 0.79 13.59
CA ILE A 139 9.06 0.91 12.72
C ILE A 139 7.87 0.16 13.33
N VAL A 140 8.07 -1.04 13.87
CA VAL A 140 7.01 -1.79 14.55
C VAL A 140 6.50 -1.03 15.78
N VAL A 141 7.39 -0.41 16.56
CA VAL A 141 6.99 0.43 17.70
C VAL A 141 6.15 1.63 17.25
N LEU A 142 6.58 2.35 16.21
CA LEU A 142 5.82 3.47 15.67
C LEU A 142 4.46 3.04 15.10
N PHE A 143 4.41 1.90 14.41
CA PHE A 143 3.16 1.34 13.88
C PHE A 143 2.21 0.94 15.01
N GLY A 144 2.73 0.30 16.07
CA GLY A 144 1.95 -0.05 17.26
C GLY A 144 1.43 1.18 18.01
N TYR A 145 2.26 2.22 18.14
CA TYR A 145 1.85 3.49 18.73
C TYR A 145 0.79 4.20 17.89
N ALA A 146 0.96 4.24 16.57
CA ALA A 146 -0.06 4.74 15.65
C ALA A 146 -1.37 3.97 15.79
N THR A 147 -1.31 2.63 15.81
CA THR A 147 -2.47 1.76 16.00
C THR A 147 -3.18 2.07 17.32
N TRP A 148 -2.43 2.34 18.39
CA TRP A 148 -2.98 2.73 19.68
C TRP A 148 -3.73 4.08 19.61
N CYS A 149 -3.15 5.08 18.92
CA CYS A 149 -3.75 6.40 18.80
C CYS A 149 -4.95 6.46 17.83
N TYR A 150 -4.90 5.67 16.76
CA TYR A 150 -5.81 5.81 15.61
C TYR A 150 -6.74 4.61 15.37
N GLY A 151 -6.48 3.47 16.03
CA GLY A 151 -7.23 2.25 15.86
C GLY A 151 -6.70 1.35 14.74
N ALA A 152 -6.97 0.05 14.88
CA ALA A 152 -6.46 -0.97 13.95
C ALA A 152 -7.09 -0.89 12.55
N PHE A 153 -8.34 -0.46 12.43
CA PHE A 153 -9.01 -0.31 11.14
C PHE A 153 -8.36 0.79 10.30
N HIS A 154 -8.05 1.92 10.94
CA HIS A 154 -7.35 3.00 10.27
C HIS A 154 -5.94 2.55 9.85
N LEU A 155 -5.21 1.79 10.67
CA LEU A 155 -3.87 1.33 10.30
C LEU A 155 -3.85 0.15 9.30
N ALA A 156 -5.01 -0.36 8.86
CA ALA A 156 -5.10 -1.54 8.00
C ALA A 156 -4.70 -1.27 6.54
N ASP A 157 -4.61 -0.01 6.14
CA ASP A 157 -4.05 0.45 4.86
C ASP A 157 -2.51 0.51 4.85
N TYR A 158 -1.81 0.57 5.98
CA TYR A 158 -0.33 0.62 6.03
C TYR A 158 0.48 -0.65 6.38
N PRO A 159 0.03 -1.89 6.14
CA PRO A 159 0.87 -3.09 6.34
C PRO A 159 2.24 -3.03 5.66
N VAL A 160 2.43 -2.21 4.63
CA VAL A 160 3.74 -1.96 3.99
C VAL A 160 4.80 -1.53 5.00
N PHE A 161 4.48 -0.75 6.04
CA PHE A 161 5.47 -0.38 7.05
C PHE A 161 5.95 -1.62 7.83
N LEU A 162 5.05 -2.55 8.16
CA LEU A 162 5.42 -3.82 8.78
C LEU A 162 6.22 -4.70 7.80
N GLY A 163 5.89 -4.68 6.51
CA GLY A 163 6.67 -5.33 5.47
C GLY A 163 8.10 -4.78 5.36
N VAL A 164 8.26 -3.46 5.40
CA VAL A 164 9.55 -2.77 5.41
C VAL A 164 10.32 -3.10 6.68
N ALA A 165 9.66 -3.11 7.85
CA ALA A 165 10.27 -3.52 9.10
C ALA A 165 10.83 -4.95 9.02
N ALA A 166 10.03 -5.89 8.53
CA ALA A 166 10.45 -7.27 8.31
C ALA A 166 11.61 -7.37 7.32
N TYR A 167 11.56 -6.60 6.21
CA TYR A 167 12.65 -6.52 5.25
C TYR A 167 13.96 -6.08 5.92
N LEU A 168 13.94 -5.01 6.72
CA LEU A 168 15.13 -4.49 7.40
C LEU A 168 15.69 -5.48 8.44
N ILE A 169 14.80 -6.11 9.23
CA ILE A 169 15.19 -7.10 10.24
C ILE A 169 15.82 -8.32 9.58
N LEU A 170 15.13 -8.93 8.62
CA LEU A 170 15.61 -10.13 7.94
C LEU A 170 16.90 -9.86 7.17
N THR A 171 16.99 -8.71 6.49
CA THR A 171 18.21 -8.30 5.78
C THR A 171 19.37 -8.08 6.74
N GLY A 172 19.18 -7.31 7.82
CA GLY A 172 20.22 -7.03 8.81
C GLY A 172 20.70 -8.27 9.57
N LEU A 173 19.81 -9.24 9.79
CA LEU A 173 20.15 -10.52 10.42
C LEU A 173 20.67 -11.57 9.43
N ASN A 174 20.67 -11.28 8.12
CA ASN A 174 20.99 -12.23 7.06
C ASN A 174 20.14 -13.52 7.14
N ARG A 175 18.83 -13.36 7.35
CA ARG A 175 17.85 -14.46 7.50
C ARG A 175 16.74 -14.39 6.45
N THR A 176 16.10 -15.53 6.24
CA THR A 176 14.82 -15.66 5.53
C THR A 176 13.73 -16.03 6.52
N LEU A 177 12.47 -15.75 6.17
CA LEU A 177 11.32 -16.13 6.99
C LEU A 177 10.74 -17.45 6.46
N TYR A 178 11.12 -18.57 7.07
CA TYR A 178 10.70 -19.92 6.62
C TYR A 178 10.96 -20.17 5.13
N GLY A 179 12.11 -19.70 4.62
CA GLY A 179 12.47 -19.81 3.20
C GLY A 179 11.95 -18.67 2.31
N ILE A 180 11.11 -17.77 2.82
CA ILE A 180 10.63 -16.59 2.11
C ILE A 180 11.69 -15.49 2.17
N ARG A 181 12.07 -14.92 1.02
CA ARG A 181 13.08 -13.85 0.93
C ARG A 181 12.54 -12.57 1.56
N PRO A 182 13.41 -11.70 2.14
CA PRO A 182 12.98 -10.41 2.68
C PRO A 182 12.17 -9.56 1.70
N LEU A 183 12.58 -9.54 0.42
CA LEU A 183 11.88 -8.80 -0.63
C LEU A 183 10.47 -9.34 -0.90
N ASP A 184 10.26 -10.66 -0.78
CA ASP A 184 8.96 -11.27 -0.98
C ASP A 184 7.98 -10.94 0.15
N VAL A 185 8.49 -10.78 1.38
CA VAL A 185 7.67 -10.36 2.53
C VAL A 185 7.15 -8.94 2.34
N VAL A 186 8.03 -7.98 2.04
CA VAL A 186 7.62 -6.58 1.83
C VAL A 186 6.75 -6.41 0.58
N ARG A 187 6.99 -7.23 -0.46
CA ARG A 187 6.15 -7.27 -1.66
C ARG A 187 4.72 -7.70 -1.35
N ALA A 188 4.53 -8.74 -0.54
CA ALA A 188 3.20 -9.16 -0.12
C ALA A 188 2.51 -8.08 0.72
N ALA A 189 3.24 -7.44 1.63
CA ALA A 189 2.72 -6.33 2.43
C ALA A 189 2.32 -5.11 1.59
N ALA A 190 3.11 -4.77 0.57
CA ALA A 190 2.78 -3.73 -0.41
C ALA A 190 1.52 -4.06 -1.20
N ALA A 191 1.37 -5.31 -1.66
CA ALA A 191 0.16 -5.76 -2.34
C ALA A 191 -1.08 -5.63 -1.45
N VAL A 192 -0.99 -6.04 -0.18
CA VAL A 192 -2.10 -5.90 0.79
C VAL A 192 -2.47 -4.45 1.04
N THR A 193 -1.47 -3.59 1.27
CA THR A 193 -1.63 -2.13 1.46
C THR A 193 -2.40 -1.50 0.31
N LEU A 194 -1.98 -1.78 -0.91
CA LEU A 194 -2.58 -1.18 -2.10
C LEU A 194 -3.97 -1.76 -2.42
N MET A 195 -4.19 -3.07 -2.23
CA MET A 195 -5.52 -3.67 -2.36
C MET A 195 -6.51 -3.10 -1.35
N TRP A 196 -6.09 -2.86 -0.11
CA TRP A 196 -6.91 -2.17 0.89
C TRP A 196 -7.25 -0.74 0.45
N ALA A 197 -6.24 0.04 0.05
CA ALA A 197 -6.41 1.42 -0.42
C ALA A 197 -7.36 1.52 -1.64
N SER A 198 -7.45 0.48 -2.46
CA SER A 198 -8.41 0.41 -3.56
C SER A 198 -9.85 0.22 -3.08
N VAL A 199 -10.07 -0.58 -2.03
CA VAL A 199 -11.40 -0.72 -1.43
C VAL A 199 -11.89 0.61 -0.85
N GLU A 200 -11.01 1.37 -0.21
CA GLU A 200 -11.37 2.70 0.31
C GLU A 200 -11.88 3.65 -0.78
N LYS A 201 -11.28 3.61 -1.99
CA LYS A 201 -11.72 4.43 -3.13
C LYS A 201 -13.15 4.11 -3.58
N TRP A 202 -13.61 2.89 -3.36
CA TRP A 202 -14.98 2.48 -3.69
C TRP A 202 -15.95 2.71 -2.53
N ALA A 203 -15.50 2.48 -1.31
CA ALA A 203 -16.28 2.66 -0.10
C ALA A 203 -16.55 4.15 0.19
N TYR A 204 -15.58 5.02 -0.09
CA TYR A 204 -15.65 6.46 0.19
C TYR A 204 -15.09 7.31 -0.97
N PRO A 205 -15.69 7.24 -2.17
CA PRO A 205 -15.23 8.05 -3.31
C PRO A 205 -15.33 9.55 -3.03
N GLU A 206 -16.19 9.99 -2.12
CA GLU A 206 -16.35 11.39 -1.73
C GLU A 206 -15.14 11.97 -0.99
N TRP A 207 -14.28 11.16 -0.37
CA TRP A 207 -13.05 11.67 0.25
C TRP A 207 -12.16 12.40 -0.77
N THR A 208 -12.26 12.01 -2.06
CA THR A 208 -11.50 12.63 -3.16
C THR A 208 -12.24 13.76 -3.86
N ALA A 209 -13.50 14.01 -3.53
CA ALA A 209 -14.31 15.03 -4.19
C ALA A 209 -13.70 16.44 -4.12
N PRO A 210 -13.16 16.92 -2.98
CA PRO A 210 -12.53 18.23 -2.93
C PRO A 210 -11.29 18.32 -3.83
N LEU A 211 -10.53 17.21 -3.91
CA LEU A 211 -9.33 17.11 -4.75
C LEU A 211 -9.68 17.18 -6.24
N LEU A 212 -10.66 16.39 -6.67
CA LEU A 212 -11.12 16.35 -8.06
C LEU A 212 -11.81 17.66 -8.47
N ALA A 213 -12.47 18.35 -7.53
CA ALA A 213 -13.02 19.68 -7.78
C ALA A 213 -11.91 20.73 -7.97
N ALA A 214 -10.80 20.63 -7.21
CA ALA A 214 -9.66 21.53 -7.33
C ALA A 214 -8.80 21.25 -8.57
N LYS A 215 -8.80 20.00 -9.06
CA LYS A 215 -7.94 19.52 -10.16
C LYS A 215 -8.72 18.64 -11.14
N PRO A 216 -9.70 19.22 -11.86
CA PRO A 216 -10.59 18.45 -12.73
C PRO A 216 -9.86 17.77 -13.90
N GLU A 217 -8.68 18.26 -14.30
CA GLU A 217 -7.89 17.70 -15.39
C GLU A 217 -7.44 16.25 -15.09
N MET A 218 -7.35 15.87 -13.81
CA MET A 218 -6.95 14.53 -13.38
C MET A 218 -7.90 13.43 -13.89
N THR A 219 -9.16 13.76 -14.16
CA THR A 219 -10.13 12.76 -14.62
C THR A 219 -10.01 12.45 -16.12
N PHE A 220 -9.16 13.18 -16.86
CA PHE A 220 -9.05 13.08 -18.33
C PHE A 220 -10.41 13.17 -19.05
N GLY A 221 -11.34 13.97 -18.51
CA GLY A 221 -12.68 14.16 -19.05
C GLY A 221 -13.71 13.12 -18.62
N ALA A 222 -13.34 12.11 -17.82
CA ALA A 222 -14.29 11.22 -17.19
C ALA A 222 -15.04 11.91 -16.05
N SER A 223 -16.21 11.37 -15.66
CA SER A 223 -16.89 11.82 -14.45
C SER A 223 -16.05 11.45 -13.20
N PRO A 224 -16.09 12.23 -12.11
CA PRO A 224 -15.39 11.91 -10.87
C PRO A 224 -15.72 10.51 -10.35
N GLU A 225 -16.98 10.09 -10.47
CA GLU A 225 -17.43 8.76 -10.05
C GLU A 225 -16.80 7.64 -10.89
N LEU A 226 -16.82 7.76 -12.22
CA LEU A 226 -16.19 6.77 -13.10
C LEU A 226 -14.68 6.73 -12.89
N PHE A 227 -14.05 7.89 -12.75
CA PHE A 227 -12.62 8.01 -12.48
C PHE A 227 -12.24 7.28 -11.19
N MET A 228 -12.95 7.52 -10.08
CA MET A 228 -12.65 6.87 -8.80
C MET A 228 -12.86 5.36 -8.83
N LYS A 229 -13.93 4.88 -9.49
CA LYS A 229 -14.17 3.45 -9.71
C LYS A 229 -13.02 2.83 -10.50
N ALA A 230 -12.66 3.42 -11.63
CA ALA A 230 -11.58 2.94 -12.49
C ALA A 230 -10.21 2.98 -11.77
N ALA A 231 -9.90 4.06 -11.06
CA ALA A 231 -8.67 4.20 -10.29
C ALA A 231 -8.54 3.09 -9.24
N GLY A 232 -9.59 2.80 -8.48
CA GLY A 232 -9.58 1.69 -7.52
C GLY A 232 -9.42 0.33 -8.19
N VAL A 233 -10.11 0.05 -9.31
CA VAL A 233 -9.98 -1.25 -10.01
C VAL A 233 -8.58 -1.44 -10.60
N VAL A 234 -8.01 -0.40 -11.21
CA VAL A 234 -6.65 -0.43 -11.76
C VAL A 234 -5.63 -0.65 -10.64
N GLU A 235 -5.72 0.12 -9.55
CA GLU A 235 -4.82 -0.04 -8.41
C GLU A 235 -4.93 -1.44 -7.79
N PHE A 236 -6.15 -1.95 -7.56
CA PHE A 236 -6.36 -3.29 -7.01
C PHE A 236 -5.74 -4.36 -7.90
N THR A 237 -5.92 -4.23 -9.21
CA THR A 237 -5.37 -5.17 -10.20
C THR A 237 -3.85 -5.14 -10.22
N LEU A 238 -3.24 -3.95 -10.22
CA LEU A 238 -1.79 -3.82 -10.19
C LEU A 238 -1.23 -4.32 -8.85
N ALA A 239 -1.91 -4.08 -7.73
CA ALA A 239 -1.55 -4.57 -6.42
C ALA A 239 -1.60 -6.12 -6.35
N PHE A 240 -2.67 -6.73 -6.84
CA PHE A 240 -2.77 -8.18 -6.99
C PHE A 240 -1.65 -8.73 -7.91
N ALA A 241 -1.37 -8.05 -9.02
CA ALA A 241 -0.32 -8.44 -9.95
C ALA A 241 1.08 -8.49 -9.30
N LEU A 242 1.35 -7.72 -8.23
CA LEU A 242 2.60 -7.81 -7.47
C LEU A 242 2.85 -9.21 -6.86
N ILE A 243 1.80 -10.02 -6.67
CA ILE A 243 1.89 -11.36 -6.10
C ILE A 243 1.61 -12.50 -7.07
N TRP A 244 1.57 -12.21 -8.37
CA TRP A 244 1.20 -13.20 -9.39
C TRP A 244 2.41 -13.84 -10.11
N THR A 245 2.65 -13.53 -11.38
CA THR A 245 3.76 -14.08 -12.18
C THR A 245 4.92 -13.07 -12.32
N PRO A 246 6.16 -13.53 -12.57
CA PRO A 246 7.33 -12.65 -12.61
C PRO A 246 7.22 -11.42 -13.53
N LEU A 247 6.79 -11.56 -14.78
CA LEU A 247 6.69 -10.43 -15.71
C LEU A 247 5.55 -9.49 -15.31
N VAL A 248 4.38 -10.05 -15.00
CA VAL A 248 3.20 -9.29 -14.57
C VAL A 248 3.50 -8.47 -13.31
N ARG A 249 4.15 -9.08 -12.31
CA ARG A 249 4.60 -8.41 -11.09
C ARG A 249 5.55 -7.25 -11.37
N ARG A 250 6.57 -7.45 -12.20
CA ARG A 250 7.57 -6.41 -12.49
C ARG A 250 6.95 -5.26 -13.27
N THR A 251 6.12 -5.57 -14.26
CA THR A 251 5.37 -4.57 -15.02
C THR A 251 4.43 -3.78 -14.12
N ALA A 252 3.69 -4.46 -13.22
CA ALA A 252 2.81 -3.78 -12.27
C ALA A 252 3.59 -2.87 -11.31
N ALA A 253 4.74 -3.31 -10.82
CA ALA A 253 5.60 -2.50 -9.98
C ALA A 253 6.13 -1.26 -10.70
N ILE A 254 6.49 -1.37 -11.98
CA ILE A 254 6.90 -0.23 -12.82
C ILE A 254 5.74 0.75 -13.00
N ILE A 255 4.55 0.26 -13.34
CA ILE A 255 3.36 1.10 -13.55
C ILE A 255 2.98 1.82 -12.25
N LEU A 256 2.90 1.10 -11.13
CA LEU A 256 2.60 1.70 -9.83
C LEU A 256 3.65 2.73 -9.41
N ALA A 257 4.94 2.43 -9.59
CA ALA A 257 6.00 3.39 -9.30
C ALA A 257 5.88 4.65 -10.17
N ALA A 258 5.56 4.50 -11.45
CA ALA A 258 5.32 5.63 -12.35
C ALA A 258 4.11 6.47 -11.91
N ILE A 259 3.01 5.83 -11.50
CA ILE A 259 1.83 6.52 -10.97
C ILE A 259 2.20 7.32 -9.71
N PHE A 260 2.84 6.71 -8.71
CA PHE A 260 3.24 7.42 -7.49
C PHE A 260 4.22 8.56 -7.76
N VAL A 261 5.23 8.34 -8.62
CA VAL A 261 6.17 9.40 -8.99
C VAL A 261 5.47 10.52 -9.76
N SER A 262 4.49 10.21 -10.62
CA SER A 262 3.72 11.23 -11.32
C SER A 262 2.86 12.07 -10.37
N ALA A 263 2.29 11.45 -9.33
CA ALA A 263 1.51 12.12 -8.31
C ALA A 263 2.34 13.15 -7.52
N VAL A 264 3.63 12.91 -7.34
CA VAL A 264 4.54 13.87 -6.68
C VAL A 264 4.63 15.20 -7.42
N PHE A 265 4.57 15.21 -8.75
CA PHE A 265 4.58 16.48 -9.51
C PHE A 265 3.30 17.29 -9.27
N GLU A 266 2.18 16.61 -9.05
CA GLU A 266 0.89 17.23 -8.83
C GLU A 266 0.70 17.67 -7.36
N PHE A 267 1.17 16.88 -6.40
CA PHE A 267 0.90 17.05 -4.98
C PHE A 267 2.11 17.49 -4.13
N GLY A 268 3.29 17.54 -4.74
CA GLY A 268 4.49 18.17 -4.17
C GLY A 268 5.13 17.40 -3.02
N LYS A 269 5.75 18.15 -2.10
CA LYS A 269 6.68 17.60 -1.09
C LYS A 269 6.05 16.58 -0.14
N VAL A 270 4.79 16.79 0.26
CA VAL A 270 4.11 15.92 1.22
C VAL A 270 3.91 14.54 0.59
N ASP A 271 3.49 14.53 -0.67
CA ASP A 271 3.34 13.33 -1.48
C ASP A 271 4.68 12.59 -1.66
N ALA A 272 5.73 13.34 -2.01
CA ALA A 272 7.08 12.79 -2.18
C ALA A 272 7.58 12.06 -0.92
N ILE A 273 7.36 12.66 0.26
CA ILE A 273 7.79 12.07 1.52
C ILE A 273 6.96 10.82 1.81
N GLY A 274 5.63 10.93 1.81
CA GLY A 274 4.78 9.81 2.19
C GLY A 274 4.89 8.60 1.25
N HIS A 275 5.09 8.80 -0.06
CA HIS A 275 5.25 7.69 -1.01
C HIS A 275 6.66 7.15 -1.15
N SER A 276 7.69 7.84 -0.64
CA SER A 276 9.08 7.42 -0.82
C SER A 276 9.33 5.96 -0.41
N GLY A 277 8.74 5.51 0.71
CA GLY A 277 8.84 4.14 1.20
C GLY A 277 8.24 3.09 0.27
N ILE A 278 7.01 3.30 -0.23
CA ILE A 278 6.38 2.36 -1.17
C ILE A 278 7.06 2.43 -2.55
N ILE A 279 7.48 3.61 -3.02
CA ILE A 279 8.18 3.78 -4.29
C ILE A 279 9.45 2.95 -4.32
N VAL A 280 10.29 2.99 -3.27
CA VAL A 280 11.54 2.21 -3.27
C VAL A 280 11.28 0.70 -3.21
N VAL A 281 10.21 0.28 -2.54
CA VAL A 281 9.75 -1.12 -2.56
C VAL A 281 9.34 -1.54 -3.97
N LEU A 282 8.57 -0.71 -4.69
CA LEU A 282 8.17 -1.00 -6.06
C LEU A 282 9.36 -1.03 -7.02
N VAL A 283 10.34 -0.13 -6.86
CA VAL A 283 11.59 -0.15 -7.61
C VAL A 283 12.37 -1.44 -7.34
N ALA A 284 12.43 -1.90 -6.09
CA ALA A 284 13.06 -3.17 -5.73
C ALA A 284 12.34 -4.38 -6.38
N ILE A 285 11.00 -4.38 -6.38
CA ILE A 285 10.19 -5.42 -7.02
C ILE A 285 10.38 -5.41 -8.55
N ALA A 286 10.41 -4.23 -9.17
CA ALA A 286 10.68 -4.07 -10.60
C ALA A 286 12.08 -4.60 -10.99
N ALA A 287 13.05 -4.52 -10.07
CA ALA A 287 14.40 -4.98 -10.28
C ALA A 287 14.63 -6.47 -9.99
N ASP A 288 13.71 -7.14 -9.28
CA ASP A 288 13.81 -8.54 -8.85
C ASP A 288 13.93 -9.49 -10.05
N ASP A 289 14.87 -10.42 -9.95
CA ASP A 289 15.18 -11.43 -10.97
C ASP A 289 14.71 -12.83 -10.57
N ALA A 290 13.96 -12.98 -9.47
CA ALA A 290 13.34 -14.27 -9.17
C ALA A 290 12.38 -14.69 -10.29
N ARG A 291 12.72 -15.82 -10.91
CA ARG A 291 11.94 -16.44 -11.96
C ARG A 291 11.24 -17.69 -11.43
N ILE A 292 9.97 -17.81 -11.77
CA ILE A 292 9.19 -19.04 -11.62
C ILE A 292 8.58 -19.29 -12.99
N ALA A 293 8.71 -20.51 -13.50
CA ALA A 293 8.15 -20.85 -14.81
C ALA A 293 6.63 -20.70 -14.78
N VAL A 294 6.09 -19.84 -15.65
CA VAL A 294 4.64 -19.67 -15.80
C VAL A 294 4.06 -20.89 -16.47
N ARG A 295 3.05 -21.49 -15.84
CA ARG A 295 2.30 -22.62 -16.36
C ARG A 295 0.95 -22.14 -16.86
N ARG A 296 0.33 -22.90 -17.77
CA ARG A 296 -1.05 -22.66 -18.23
C ARG A 296 -2.05 -22.56 -17.06
N ARG A 297 -1.79 -23.30 -15.99
CA ARG A 297 -2.58 -23.26 -14.75
C ARG A 297 -2.56 -21.87 -14.09
N ASP A 298 -1.43 -21.17 -14.13
CA ASP A 298 -1.29 -19.85 -13.52
C ASP A 298 -2.09 -18.79 -14.31
N VAL A 299 -2.28 -18.98 -15.62
CA VAL A 299 -3.22 -18.15 -16.41
C VAL A 299 -4.67 -18.47 -16.05
N ALA A 300 -5.03 -19.76 -16.06
CA ALA A 300 -6.40 -20.21 -15.86
C ALA A 300 -6.93 -19.91 -14.45
N LEU A 301 -6.05 -19.85 -13.46
CA LEU A 301 -6.41 -19.54 -12.07
C LEU A 301 -6.43 -18.05 -11.75
N ALA A 302 -5.90 -17.18 -12.63
CA ALA A 302 -5.85 -15.74 -12.37
C ALA A 302 -7.24 -15.14 -12.03
N PRO A 303 -8.32 -15.45 -12.79
CA PRO A 303 -9.66 -14.96 -12.43
C PRO A 303 -10.11 -15.43 -11.04
N ALA A 304 -9.91 -16.71 -10.72
CA ALA A 304 -10.35 -17.28 -9.45
C ALA A 304 -9.62 -16.65 -8.25
N TYR A 305 -8.30 -16.48 -8.34
CA TYR A 305 -7.52 -15.86 -7.25
C TYR A 305 -7.79 -14.37 -7.15
N TYR A 306 -7.98 -13.68 -8.28
CA TYR A 306 -8.39 -12.28 -8.28
C TYR A 306 -9.75 -12.10 -7.59
N THR A 307 -10.75 -12.93 -7.93
CA THR A 307 -12.06 -12.90 -7.29
C THR A 307 -11.96 -13.22 -5.80
N VAL A 308 -11.18 -14.23 -5.40
CA VAL A 308 -10.96 -14.55 -3.98
C VAL A 308 -10.32 -13.38 -3.24
N ALA A 309 -9.31 -12.73 -3.83
CA ALA A 309 -8.70 -11.55 -3.25
C ALA A 309 -9.73 -10.41 -3.13
N LEU A 310 -10.43 -10.07 -4.21
CA LEU A 310 -11.42 -8.99 -4.23
C LEU A 310 -12.52 -9.22 -3.21
N THR A 311 -13.15 -10.40 -3.21
CA THR A 311 -14.18 -10.75 -2.23
C THR A 311 -13.62 -10.77 -0.81
N GLY A 312 -12.40 -11.28 -0.62
CA GLY A 312 -11.73 -11.31 0.69
C GLY A 312 -11.49 -9.91 1.25
N PHE A 313 -10.96 -8.99 0.45
CA PHE A 313 -10.71 -7.60 0.85
C PHE A 313 -12.02 -6.83 1.08
N LEU A 314 -13.01 -6.95 0.19
CA LEU A 314 -14.33 -6.36 0.40
C LEU A 314 -14.99 -6.89 1.69
N THR A 315 -14.93 -8.21 1.92
CA THR A 315 -15.49 -8.81 3.14
C THR A 315 -14.75 -8.30 4.38
N LEU A 316 -13.43 -8.35 4.38
CA LEU A 316 -12.62 -7.89 5.50
C LEU A 316 -12.88 -6.42 5.82
N TYR A 317 -12.98 -5.58 4.79
CA TYR A 317 -13.24 -4.15 4.94
C TYR A 317 -14.64 -3.90 5.50
N TYR A 318 -15.69 -4.40 4.84
CA TYR A 318 -17.07 -4.09 5.22
C TYR A 318 -17.50 -4.77 6.52
N VAL A 319 -17.13 -6.04 6.73
CA VAL A 319 -17.43 -6.76 7.98
C VAL A 319 -16.58 -6.22 9.12
N GLY A 320 -15.29 -5.94 8.87
CA GLY A 320 -14.42 -5.32 9.86
C GLY A 320 -14.93 -3.95 10.29
N HIS A 321 -15.34 -3.12 9.34
CA HIS A 321 -15.95 -1.82 9.61
C HIS A 321 -17.24 -1.98 10.42
N ALA A 322 -18.15 -2.86 10.02
CA ALA A 322 -19.39 -3.11 10.75
C ALA A 322 -19.16 -3.67 12.16
N ALA A 323 -18.13 -4.49 12.36
CA ALA A 323 -17.78 -5.02 13.68
C ALA A 323 -17.16 -3.96 14.60
N MET A 324 -16.45 -2.97 14.05
CA MET A 324 -15.77 -1.94 14.85
C MET A 324 -16.61 -0.68 15.06
N TYR A 325 -17.41 -0.29 14.06
CA TYR A 325 -18.17 0.98 14.05
C TYR A 325 -19.68 0.79 13.84
N GLY A 326 -20.12 -0.41 13.45
CA GLY A 326 -21.55 -0.71 13.30
C GLY A 326 -22.24 -0.94 14.64
N ALA A 327 -23.56 -0.74 14.66
CA ALA A 327 -24.41 -0.91 15.83
C ALA A 327 -24.49 -2.36 16.39
N LEU A 328 -23.77 -3.32 15.79
CA LEU A 328 -23.66 -4.71 16.27
C LEU A 328 -23.07 -4.81 17.69
N PHE A 329 -22.37 -3.79 18.17
CA PHE A 329 -21.93 -3.66 19.58
C PHE A 329 -22.51 -2.45 20.32
N SER A 330 -23.44 -1.70 19.70
CA SER A 330 -24.26 -0.70 20.39
C SER A 330 -25.46 -1.35 21.09
N ALA A 331 -25.25 -2.53 21.69
CA ALA A 331 -26.23 -3.17 22.54
C ALA A 331 -26.16 -2.53 23.94
N HIS A 332 -27.06 -1.57 24.17
CA HIS A 332 -27.59 -1.16 25.48
C HIS A 332 -26.60 -1.11 26.67
N VAL A 333 -25.98 0.04 26.88
CA VAL A 333 -25.82 0.53 28.26
C VAL A 333 -27.09 1.30 28.60
N ILE A 334 -28.00 0.62 29.30
CA ILE A 334 -29.04 1.27 30.13
C ILE A 334 -28.33 1.79 31.38
#